data_AF-A2FPZ7-F1
#
_entry.id   AF-A2FPZ7-F1
#
_cell.length_a   1.000
_cell.length_b   1.000
_cell.length_c   1.000
_cell.angle_alpha   90.00
_cell.angle_beta   90.00
_cell.angle_gamma   90.00
#
_symmetry.space_group_name_H-M   'P 1'
#
loop_
_entity.id
_entity.type
_entity.pdbx_description
1 polymer ?
#
loop_
_entity_poly.entity_id
_entity_poly.type
_entity_poly.pdbx_seq_one_letter_code
_entity_poly.pdbx_strand_id
1 'polypeptide(L)'
;MIFTKPPLPFIGNKSKIRKDLIDILKDIKGDYVFVDLFGGSLYISHLLHIMFPKATIIANDYDNYVDRLKHIHDTNEILKELKERINVKPDEKIPTDQKEIVREVISKAPYIDWDTLCSRLLYSGAYKYYDLDTLMKKVLYLRYTNLFDENIDAYLEGLTIVHKDWRILFNEYKDLPNVFFICDPPYFHTYSIQYGDEWTLKDTVETFDVMYYPSIYFSSDKSYTEELIEILSKRYGEKFSVTKHVIGRGLINPNTQKNNEVIYVTFSINGEE
;
A
#
# COMPACT_ATOMS: atom_id res chain seq x y z
N MET A 1 -17.60 8.55 -0.78
CA MET A 1 -17.29 8.87 0.64
C MET A 1 -15.78 8.81 0.81
N ILE A 2 -15.12 9.72 1.55
CA ILE A 2 -13.67 9.59 1.81
C ILE A 2 -13.44 8.60 2.94
N PHE A 3 -12.83 7.45 2.63
CA PHE A 3 -12.41 6.48 3.64
C PHE A 3 -11.21 7.00 4.43
N THR A 4 -11.25 6.82 5.76
CA THR A 4 -10.16 7.29 6.63
C THR A 4 -8.94 6.37 6.64
N LYS A 5 -9.13 5.11 6.26
CA LYS A 5 -8.14 4.03 6.14
C LYS A 5 -8.66 2.97 5.15
N PRO A 6 -7.82 2.06 4.64
CA PRO A 6 -8.27 0.95 3.82
C PRO A 6 -9.18 -0.01 4.62
N PRO A 7 -10.09 -0.77 3.97
CA PRO A 7 -10.96 -1.72 4.65
C PRO A 7 -10.19 -2.80 5.41
N LEU A 8 -9.13 -3.34 4.80
CA LEU A 8 -8.24 -4.34 5.39
C LEU A 8 -6.82 -3.78 5.61
N PRO A 9 -6.07 -4.29 6.60
CA PRO A 9 -4.69 -3.88 6.83
C PRO A 9 -3.79 -4.21 5.63
N PHE A 10 -2.94 -3.25 5.27
CA PHE A 10 -1.96 -3.39 4.21
C PHE A 10 -0.67 -2.65 4.61
N ILE A 11 0.49 -3.29 4.46
CA ILE A 11 1.78 -2.71 4.83
C ILE A 11 2.14 -1.62 3.83
N GLY A 12 2.56 -0.45 4.30
CA GLY A 12 2.94 0.65 3.42
C GLY A 12 1.77 1.54 2.95
N ASN A 13 0.52 1.23 3.31
CA ASN A 13 -0.62 2.07 2.96
C ASN A 13 -0.45 3.54 3.40
N LYS A 14 -0.96 4.46 2.57
CA LYS A 14 -0.74 5.91 2.74
C LYS A 14 -1.84 6.65 3.50
N SER A 15 -2.72 5.93 4.20
CA SER A 15 -3.83 6.57 4.94
C SER A 15 -3.42 7.50 6.07
N LYS A 16 -2.24 7.28 6.66
CA LYS A 16 -1.70 8.15 7.73
C LYS A 16 -1.33 9.55 7.24
N ILE A 17 -0.98 9.71 5.97
CA ILE A 17 -0.61 10.99 5.35
C ILE A 17 -1.75 11.56 4.50
N ARG A 18 -3.00 11.10 4.72
CA ARG A 18 -4.18 11.50 3.94
C ARG A 18 -4.33 13.01 3.79
N LYS A 19 -4.09 13.78 4.85
CA LYS A 19 -4.24 15.25 4.81
C LYS A 19 -3.23 15.87 3.86
N ASP A 20 -1.96 15.51 4.02
CA ASP A 20 -0.88 15.98 3.16
C ASP A 20 -1.11 15.56 1.70
N LEU A 21 -1.57 14.32 1.47
CA LEU A 21 -1.94 13.84 0.13
C LEU A 21 -3.07 14.65 -0.49
N ILE A 22 -4.15 14.91 0.26
CA ILE A 22 -5.25 15.74 -0.22
C ILE A 22 -4.75 17.15 -0.57
N ASP A 23 -3.84 17.71 0.22
CA ASP A 23 -3.31 19.05 -0.04
C ASP A 23 -2.41 19.07 -1.29
N ILE A 24 -1.54 18.07 -1.48
CA ILE A 24 -0.74 17.91 -2.71
C ILE A 24 -1.63 17.70 -3.94
N LEU A 25 -2.63 16.82 -3.84
CA LEU A 25 -3.50 16.48 -4.97
C LEU A 25 -4.37 17.66 -5.41
N LYS A 26 -4.75 18.59 -4.52
CA LYS A 26 -5.55 19.77 -4.88
C LYS A 26 -4.86 20.69 -5.89
N ASP A 27 -3.54 20.69 -5.91
CA ASP A 27 -2.74 21.55 -6.79
C ASP A 27 -2.64 21.00 -8.22
N ILE A 28 -2.97 19.72 -8.41
CA ILE A 28 -3.05 19.11 -9.75
C ILE A 28 -4.26 19.72 -10.49
N LYS A 29 -3.97 20.38 -11.62
CA LYS A 29 -4.98 20.96 -12.53
C LYS A 29 -4.95 20.26 -13.87
N GLY A 30 -6.13 19.97 -14.43
CA GLY A 30 -6.29 19.33 -15.73
C GLY A 30 -7.12 18.06 -15.65
N ASP A 31 -7.57 17.59 -16.82
CA ASP A 31 -8.31 16.35 -16.97
C ASP A 31 -7.34 15.22 -17.29
N TYR A 32 -6.91 14.49 -16.25
CA TYR A 32 -5.96 13.39 -16.38
C TYR A 32 -6.63 12.02 -16.39
N VAL A 33 -5.98 11.07 -17.05
CA VAL A 33 -6.10 9.64 -16.75
C VAL A 33 -5.06 9.33 -15.69
N PHE A 34 -5.52 8.99 -14.48
CA PHE A 34 -4.61 8.60 -13.40
C PHE A 34 -4.29 7.11 -13.50
N VAL A 35 -3.01 6.78 -13.45
CA VAL A 35 -2.54 5.39 -13.52
C VAL A 35 -1.71 5.11 -12.26
N ASP A 36 -2.31 4.36 -11.34
CA ASP A 36 -1.67 3.91 -10.11
C ASP A 36 -0.92 2.60 -10.38
N LEU A 37 0.39 2.72 -10.55
CA LEU A 37 1.28 1.63 -10.94
C LEU A 37 1.47 0.60 -9.82
N PHE A 38 1.32 1.04 -8.56
CA PHE A 38 1.55 0.26 -7.35
C PHE A 38 0.36 0.46 -6.39
N GLY A 39 -0.81 -0.02 -6.80
CA GLY A 39 -2.05 0.27 -6.10
C GLY A 39 -2.05 -0.16 -4.64
N GLY A 40 -1.37 -1.25 -4.31
CA GLY A 40 -1.24 -1.76 -2.95
C GLY A 40 -2.59 -1.96 -2.28
N SER A 41 -2.93 -1.12 -1.30
CA SER A 41 -4.25 -1.17 -0.65
C SER A 41 -5.35 -0.43 -1.42
N LEU A 42 -5.08 0.07 -2.63
CA LEU A 42 -5.94 0.91 -3.48
C LEU A 42 -6.37 2.25 -2.84
N TYR A 43 -5.69 2.67 -1.78
CA TYR A 43 -6.11 3.84 -1.01
C TYR A 43 -5.90 5.15 -1.75
N ILE A 44 -4.78 5.29 -2.46
CA ILE A 44 -4.50 6.50 -3.24
C ILE A 44 -5.46 6.57 -4.43
N SER A 45 -5.64 5.46 -5.15
CA SER A 45 -6.67 5.31 -6.19
C SER A 45 -8.07 5.73 -5.73
N HIS A 46 -8.51 5.28 -4.54
CA HIS A 46 -9.78 5.71 -3.95
C HIS A 46 -9.82 7.23 -3.71
N LEU A 47 -8.77 7.83 -3.16
CA LEU A 47 -8.71 9.28 -2.96
C LEU A 47 -8.78 10.05 -4.28
N LEU A 48 -8.08 9.57 -5.32
CA LEU A 48 -8.12 10.17 -6.64
C LEU A 48 -9.52 10.14 -7.25
N HIS A 49 -10.23 9.02 -7.16
CA HIS A 49 -11.62 8.95 -7.64
C HIS A 49 -12.53 9.97 -6.96
N ILE A 50 -12.40 10.14 -5.63
CA ILE A 50 -13.20 11.11 -4.88
C ILE A 50 -12.83 12.56 -5.23
N MET A 51 -11.55 12.86 -5.42
CA MET A 51 -11.07 14.22 -5.70
C MET A 51 -11.26 14.62 -7.17
N PHE A 52 -11.21 13.65 -8.09
CA PHE A 52 -11.33 13.83 -9.52
C PHE A 52 -12.44 12.93 -10.08
N PRO A 53 -13.73 13.21 -9.78
CA PRO A 53 -14.84 12.31 -10.09
C PRO A 53 -15.10 12.10 -11.59
N LYS A 54 -14.52 12.94 -12.45
CA LYS A 54 -14.60 12.81 -13.92
C LYS A 54 -13.38 12.11 -14.52
N ALA A 55 -12.32 11.90 -13.74
CA ALA A 55 -11.10 11.27 -14.22
C ALA A 55 -11.28 9.76 -14.32
N THR A 56 -10.56 9.16 -15.27
CA THR A 56 -10.41 7.71 -15.32
C THR A 56 -9.29 7.31 -14.37
N ILE A 57 -9.55 6.39 -13.45
CA ILE A 57 -8.57 5.89 -12.49
C ILE A 57 -8.25 4.43 -12.82
N ILE A 58 -7.04 4.17 -13.30
CA ILE A 58 -6.52 2.82 -13.52
C ILE A 58 -5.74 2.44 -12.28
N ALA A 59 -6.17 1.39 -11.57
CA ALA A 59 -5.59 0.99 -10.30
C ALA A 59 -5.00 -0.41 -10.41
N ASN A 60 -3.67 -0.51 -10.33
CA ASN A 60 -2.96 -1.78 -10.43
C ASN A 60 -2.96 -2.53 -9.11
N ASP A 61 -3.78 -3.56 -9.01
CA ASP A 61 -3.85 -4.46 -7.86
C ASP A 61 -2.88 -5.63 -8.01
N TYR A 62 -1.58 -5.34 -8.06
CA TYR A 62 -0.53 -6.37 -8.09
C TYR A 62 -0.60 -7.24 -6.84
N ASP A 63 -0.72 -6.66 -5.64
CA ASP A 63 -0.78 -7.41 -4.38
C ASP A 63 -2.08 -8.22 -4.14
N ASN A 64 -2.98 -8.28 -5.13
CA ASN A 64 -4.26 -9.00 -5.10
C ASN A 64 -5.10 -8.65 -3.86
N TYR A 65 -5.10 -7.37 -3.49
CA TYR A 65 -5.85 -6.83 -2.38
C TYR A 65 -7.36 -6.95 -2.59
N VAL A 66 -7.85 -6.82 -3.84
CA VAL A 66 -9.28 -6.98 -4.15
C VAL A 66 -9.78 -8.38 -3.85
N ASP A 67 -8.95 -9.41 -4.06
CA ASP A 67 -9.29 -10.78 -3.66
C ASP A 67 -9.50 -10.89 -2.14
N ARG A 68 -8.59 -10.31 -1.35
CA ARG A 68 -8.74 -10.24 0.12
C ARG A 68 -10.02 -9.51 0.53
N LEU A 69 -10.37 -8.42 -0.16
CA LEU A 69 -11.59 -7.67 0.11
C LEU A 69 -12.86 -8.50 -0.13
N LYS A 70 -12.87 -9.39 -1.14
CA LYS A 70 -14.02 -10.31 -1.39
C LYS A 70 -14.21 -11.34 -0.27
N HIS A 71 -13.14 -11.65 0.45
CA HIS A 71 -13.10 -12.65 1.51
C HIS A 71 -13.07 -12.05 2.93
N ILE A 72 -13.53 -10.81 3.09
CA ILE A 72 -13.68 -10.17 4.41
C ILE A 72 -14.61 -11.00 5.32
N HIS A 73 -15.69 -11.55 4.75
CA HIS A 73 -16.63 -12.40 5.48
C HIS A 73 -15.93 -13.61 6.13
N ASP A 74 -15.13 -14.36 5.36
CA ASP A 74 -14.38 -15.52 5.86
C ASP A 74 -13.43 -15.12 7.00
N THR A 75 -12.76 -13.97 6.85
CA THR A 75 -11.88 -13.42 7.89
C THR A 75 -12.66 -13.06 9.16
N ASN A 76 -13.84 -12.46 9.02
CA ASN A 76 -14.69 -12.11 10.15
C ASN A 76 -15.19 -13.35 10.89
N GLU A 77 -15.56 -14.42 10.19
CA GLU A 77 -15.99 -15.68 10.80
C GLU A 77 -14.86 -16.33 11.62
N ILE A 78 -13.63 -16.37 11.10
CA ILE A 78 -12.45 -16.82 11.86
C ILE A 78 -12.30 -16.01 13.15
N LEU A 79 -12.36 -14.67 13.07
CA LEU A 79 -12.17 -13.80 14.23
C LEU A 79 -13.28 -13.96 15.27
N LYS A 80 -14.53 -14.18 14.84
CA LYS A 80 -15.67 -14.47 15.73
C LYS A 80 -15.45 -15.79 16.47
N GLU A 81 -15.16 -16.88 15.75
CA GLU A 81 -14.97 -18.19 16.37
C GLU A 81 -13.78 -18.18 17.36
N LEU A 82 -12.67 -17.53 16.99
CA LEU A 82 -11.54 -17.35 17.91
C LEU A 82 -11.94 -16.57 19.15
N LYS A 83 -12.74 -15.50 19.01
CA LYS A 83 -13.18 -14.68 20.13
C LYS A 83 -14.12 -15.42 21.08
N GLU A 84 -14.95 -16.30 20.56
CA GLU A 84 -15.86 -17.14 21.35
C GLU A 84 -15.11 -18.23 22.12
N ARG A 85 -14.06 -18.80 21.52
CA ARG A 85 -13.33 -19.96 22.08
C ARG A 85 -12.12 -19.58 22.92
N ILE A 86 -11.55 -18.38 22.73
CA ILE A 86 -10.33 -17.92 23.42
C ILE A 86 -10.66 -16.70 24.29
N ASN A 87 -10.66 -16.91 25.60
CA ASN A 87 -10.93 -15.85 26.57
C ASN A 87 -9.62 -15.22 27.07
N VAL A 88 -9.02 -14.36 26.24
CA VAL A 88 -7.87 -13.52 26.62
C VAL A 88 -8.21 -12.04 26.48
N LYS A 89 -7.60 -11.19 27.29
CA LYS A 89 -7.68 -9.73 27.09
C LYS A 89 -6.88 -9.33 25.85
N PRO A 90 -7.18 -8.17 25.21
CA PRO A 90 -6.55 -7.75 23.94
C PRO A 90 -5.02 -7.78 23.92
N ASP A 91 -4.35 -7.53 25.05
CA ASP A 91 -2.88 -7.50 25.15
C ASP A 91 -2.29 -8.73 25.86
N GLU A 92 -3.12 -9.69 26.25
CA GLU A 92 -2.69 -10.94 26.85
C GLU A 92 -2.29 -11.95 25.76
N LYS A 93 -1.23 -12.69 26.04
CA LYS A 93 -0.79 -13.78 25.16
C LYS A 93 -1.83 -14.89 25.18
N ILE A 94 -2.09 -15.51 24.03
CA ILE A 94 -2.83 -16.76 23.96
C ILE A 94 -2.00 -17.84 24.69
N PRO A 95 -2.55 -18.50 25.72
CA PRO A 95 -1.90 -19.61 26.40
C PRO A 95 -1.49 -20.72 25.43
N THR A 96 -0.38 -21.41 25.71
CA THR A 96 0.16 -22.45 24.82
C THR A 96 -0.84 -23.58 24.57
N ASP A 97 -1.61 -23.96 25.58
CA ASP A 97 -2.68 -24.97 25.53
C ASP A 97 -3.89 -24.52 24.69
N GLN A 98 -4.07 -23.22 24.47
CA GLN A 98 -5.14 -22.66 23.61
C GLN A 98 -4.69 -22.43 22.16
N LYS A 99 -3.40 -22.61 21.82
CA LYS A 99 -2.93 -22.45 20.44
C LYS A 99 -3.56 -23.46 19.47
N GLU A 100 -3.93 -24.64 19.96
CA GLU A 100 -4.56 -25.66 19.12
C GLU A 100 -5.95 -25.22 18.64
N ILE A 101 -6.64 -24.38 19.41
CA ILE A 101 -7.89 -23.73 18.97
C ILE A 101 -7.60 -22.85 17.75
N VAL A 102 -6.53 -22.05 17.78
CA VAL A 102 -6.14 -21.21 16.64
C VAL A 102 -5.85 -22.06 15.41
N ARG A 103 -5.11 -23.15 15.57
CA ARG A 103 -4.81 -24.10 14.50
C ARG A 103 -6.09 -24.66 13.89
N GLU A 104 -6.98 -25.15 14.74
CA GLU A 104 -8.25 -25.76 14.34
C GLU A 104 -9.12 -24.79 13.55
N VAL A 105 -9.38 -23.59 14.08
CA VAL A 105 -10.25 -22.58 13.42
C VAL A 105 -9.69 -22.18 12.05
N ILE A 106 -8.39 -21.86 11.98
CA ILE A 106 -7.77 -21.41 10.71
C ILE A 106 -7.74 -22.56 9.69
N SER A 107 -7.49 -23.81 10.11
CA SER A 107 -7.39 -24.96 9.21
C SER A 107 -8.70 -25.33 8.49
N LYS A 108 -9.84 -24.91 9.05
CA LYS A 108 -11.18 -25.17 8.48
C LYS A 108 -11.67 -24.05 7.56
N ALA A 109 -10.99 -22.90 7.56
CA ALA A 109 -11.42 -21.75 6.82
C ALA A 109 -11.29 -21.98 5.30
N PRO A 110 -12.29 -21.60 4.49
CA PRO A 110 -12.23 -21.73 3.04
C PRO A 110 -11.24 -20.74 2.41
N TYR A 111 -10.97 -19.63 3.09
CA TYR A 111 -10.01 -18.60 2.70
C TYR A 111 -9.25 -18.08 3.92
N ILE A 112 -7.97 -17.77 3.75
CA ILE A 112 -7.11 -17.26 4.83
C ILE A 112 -6.42 -15.97 4.38
N ASP A 113 -6.93 -14.82 4.83
CA ASP A 113 -6.19 -13.56 4.73
C ASP A 113 -5.09 -13.52 5.81
N TRP A 114 -3.92 -14.02 5.45
CA TRP A 114 -2.76 -14.08 6.34
C TRP A 114 -2.32 -12.72 6.89
N ASP A 115 -2.37 -11.67 6.09
CA ASP A 115 -1.97 -10.33 6.50
C ASP A 115 -2.92 -9.81 7.58
N THR A 116 -4.22 -9.98 7.36
CA THR A 116 -5.24 -9.57 8.31
C THR A 116 -5.19 -10.41 9.58
N LEU A 117 -5.09 -11.73 9.48
CA LEU A 117 -5.00 -12.60 10.64
C LEU A 117 -3.73 -12.36 11.44
N CYS A 118 -2.56 -12.26 10.80
CA CYS A 118 -1.32 -11.87 11.47
C CYS A 118 -1.48 -10.54 12.20
N SER A 119 -2.20 -9.58 11.62
CA SER A 119 -2.45 -8.30 12.28
C SER A 119 -3.31 -8.39 13.54
N ARG A 120 -4.11 -9.44 13.69
CA ARG A 120 -4.90 -9.69 14.90
C ARG A 120 -4.19 -10.61 15.89
N LEU A 121 -3.36 -11.53 15.37
CA LEU A 121 -2.77 -12.62 16.15
C LEU A 121 -1.34 -12.38 16.62
N LEU A 122 -0.61 -11.42 16.04
CA LEU A 122 0.79 -11.17 16.37
C LEU A 122 1.01 -9.78 16.93
N TYR A 123 2.11 -9.58 17.66
CA TYR A 123 2.47 -8.24 18.14
C TYR A 123 2.74 -7.28 16.96
N SER A 124 2.56 -5.98 17.18
CA SER A 124 2.68 -4.97 16.10
C SER A 124 4.06 -5.04 15.44
N GLY A 125 4.07 -5.11 14.11
CA GLY A 125 5.29 -5.19 13.29
C GLY A 125 5.61 -6.61 12.81
N ALA A 126 5.04 -7.64 13.45
CA ALA A 126 5.16 -9.02 13.01
C ALA A 126 3.98 -9.37 12.09
N TYR A 127 4.10 -9.00 10.82
CA TYR A 127 3.21 -9.38 9.73
C TYR A 127 4.11 -10.07 8.69
N LYS A 128 3.60 -11.00 7.87
CA LYS A 128 4.33 -11.85 6.89
C LYS A 128 4.57 -13.31 7.30
N TYR A 129 3.58 -13.99 7.86
CA TYR A 129 3.59 -15.46 7.92
C TYR A 129 2.40 -15.99 7.13
N TYR A 130 2.67 -16.85 6.14
CA TYR A 130 1.70 -17.30 5.14
C TYR A 130 1.43 -18.81 5.25
N ASP A 131 1.76 -19.38 6.40
CA ASP A 131 1.52 -20.78 6.70
C ASP A 131 1.24 -20.98 8.20
N LEU A 132 0.44 -22.00 8.49
CA LEU A 132 -0.04 -22.26 9.82
C LEU A 132 1.08 -22.74 10.76
N ASP A 133 2.02 -23.54 10.27
CA ASP A 133 3.08 -24.11 11.09
C ASP A 133 4.07 -23.05 11.57
N THR A 134 4.41 -22.09 10.72
CA THR A 134 5.24 -20.95 11.10
C THR A 134 4.50 -20.01 12.05
N LEU A 135 3.21 -19.75 11.82
CA LEU A 135 2.39 -18.96 12.73
C LEU A 135 2.35 -19.59 14.14
N MET A 136 2.14 -20.91 14.24
CA MET A 136 2.02 -21.62 15.52
C MET A 136 3.32 -21.59 16.36
N LYS A 137 4.49 -21.42 15.73
CA LYS A 137 5.77 -21.24 16.41
C LYS A 137 5.92 -19.87 17.09
N LYS A 138 5.07 -18.89 16.78
CA LYS A 138 5.16 -17.52 17.31
C LYS A 138 4.40 -17.36 18.63
N VAL A 139 4.69 -16.30 19.36
CA VAL A 139 3.83 -15.86 20.47
C VAL A 139 2.58 -15.24 19.86
N LEU A 140 1.42 -15.80 20.18
CA LEU A 140 0.14 -15.34 19.66
C LEU A 140 -0.59 -14.48 20.70
N TYR A 141 -1.42 -13.58 20.19
CA TYR A 141 -2.32 -12.69 20.90
C TYR A 141 -3.70 -12.79 20.25
N LEU A 142 -4.73 -12.21 20.86
CA LEU A 142 -6.00 -12.00 20.19
C LEU A 142 -6.44 -10.55 20.36
N ARG A 143 -5.97 -9.69 19.45
CA ARG A 143 -6.35 -8.27 19.40
C ARG A 143 -7.70 -8.09 18.73
N TYR A 144 -8.71 -8.66 19.37
CA TYR A 144 -10.10 -8.51 18.94
C TYR A 144 -10.56 -7.09 19.23
N THR A 145 -10.85 -6.32 18.18
CA THR A 145 -11.48 -5.01 18.28
C THR A 145 -12.85 -5.11 17.63
N ASN A 146 -13.06 -4.42 16.52
CA ASN A 146 -14.24 -4.57 15.68
C ASN A 146 -13.92 -5.51 14.52
N LEU A 147 -14.97 -6.16 14.04
CA LEU A 147 -14.98 -6.84 12.75
C LEU A 147 -14.77 -5.83 11.62
N PHE A 148 -14.32 -6.35 10.48
CA PHE A 148 -14.14 -5.54 9.28
C PHE A 148 -15.47 -5.34 8.58
N ASP A 149 -15.66 -4.18 7.96
CA ASP A 149 -16.86 -3.89 7.19
C ASP A 149 -16.83 -4.70 5.89
N GLU A 150 -17.89 -5.47 5.64
CA GLU A 150 -18.03 -6.30 4.45
C GLU A 150 -18.52 -5.47 3.25
N ASN A 151 -19.10 -4.28 3.47
CA ASN A 151 -19.51 -3.40 2.37
C ASN A 151 -18.32 -2.55 1.89
N ILE A 152 -17.70 -3.00 0.81
CA ILE A 152 -16.55 -2.35 0.17
C ILE A 152 -16.92 -1.61 -1.13
N ASP A 153 -18.19 -1.59 -1.54
CA ASP A 153 -18.59 -1.11 -2.87
C ASP A 153 -18.17 0.35 -3.09
N ALA A 154 -18.42 1.20 -2.11
CA ALA A 154 -18.03 2.61 -2.13
C ALA A 154 -16.50 2.83 -2.08
N TYR A 155 -15.72 1.80 -1.72
CA TYR A 155 -14.27 1.88 -1.71
C TYR A 155 -13.68 1.67 -3.11
N LEU A 156 -14.26 0.74 -3.88
CA LEU A 156 -13.82 0.36 -5.22
C LEU A 156 -14.56 1.10 -6.35
N GLU A 157 -15.59 1.87 -6.01
CA GLU A 157 -16.38 2.65 -6.97
C GLU A 157 -15.49 3.49 -7.89
N GLY A 158 -15.78 3.43 -9.20
CA GLY A 158 -15.10 4.23 -10.23
C GLY A 158 -13.66 3.81 -10.55
N LEU A 159 -13.12 2.79 -9.90
CA LEU A 159 -11.77 2.29 -10.18
C LEU A 159 -11.80 1.25 -11.29
N THR A 160 -10.93 1.41 -12.29
CA THR A 160 -10.63 0.36 -13.26
C THR A 160 -9.49 -0.49 -12.70
N ILE A 161 -9.83 -1.61 -12.07
CA ILE A 161 -8.85 -2.52 -11.48
C ILE A 161 -8.15 -3.33 -12.58
N VAL A 162 -6.82 -3.32 -12.56
CA VAL A 162 -5.97 -4.16 -13.42
C VAL A 162 -4.99 -4.95 -12.56
N HIS A 163 -4.43 -6.02 -13.11
CA HIS A 163 -3.42 -6.83 -12.43
C HIS A 163 -2.27 -7.10 -13.42
N LYS A 164 -1.25 -6.24 -13.39
CA LYS A 164 -0.12 -6.27 -14.34
C LYS A 164 1.20 -5.95 -13.64
N ASP A 165 2.30 -6.43 -14.20
CA ASP A 165 3.61 -5.86 -13.89
C ASP A 165 3.60 -4.36 -14.21
N TRP A 166 4.17 -3.55 -13.32
CA TRP A 166 4.11 -2.10 -13.42
C TRP A 166 4.74 -1.56 -14.71
N ARG A 167 5.75 -2.23 -15.27
CA ARG A 167 6.41 -1.82 -16.53
C ARG A 167 5.48 -2.02 -17.71
N ILE A 168 4.71 -3.11 -17.71
CA ILE A 168 3.71 -3.36 -18.76
C ILE A 168 2.67 -2.25 -18.70
N LEU A 169 2.12 -1.99 -17.52
CA LEU A 169 1.10 -0.95 -17.34
C LEU A 169 1.64 0.44 -17.67
N PHE A 170 2.85 0.77 -17.25
CA PHE A 170 3.50 2.04 -17.58
C PHE A 170 3.63 2.23 -19.09
N ASN A 171 4.12 1.21 -19.81
CA ASN A 171 4.30 1.30 -21.27
C ASN A 171 2.97 1.38 -22.04
N GLU A 172 1.87 0.86 -21.50
CA GLU A 172 0.54 0.99 -22.11
C GLU A 172 0.00 2.42 -22.09
N TYR A 173 0.35 3.21 -21.07
CA TYR A 173 -0.26 4.52 -20.82
C TYR A 173 0.69 5.72 -21.01
N LYS A 174 2.01 5.52 -21.01
CA LYS A 174 3.00 6.62 -21.04
C LYS A 174 2.89 7.55 -22.25
N ASP A 175 2.38 7.05 -23.37
CA ASP A 175 2.26 7.81 -24.61
C ASP A 175 0.92 8.57 -24.71
N LEU A 176 0.06 8.49 -23.68
CA LEU A 176 -1.16 9.28 -23.61
C LEU A 176 -0.84 10.74 -23.22
N PRO A 177 -1.39 11.73 -23.93
CA PRO A 177 -1.04 13.14 -23.72
C PRO A 177 -1.46 13.69 -22.35
N ASN A 178 -2.46 13.09 -21.71
CA ASN A 178 -3.02 13.53 -20.43
C ASN A 178 -2.93 12.44 -19.35
N VAL A 179 -1.84 11.67 -19.32
CA VAL A 179 -1.60 10.69 -18.25
C VAL A 179 -0.97 11.35 -17.02
N PHE A 180 -1.36 10.88 -15.84
CA PHE A 180 -0.72 11.21 -14.58
C PHE A 180 -0.43 9.93 -13.79
N PHE A 181 0.84 9.65 -13.51
CA PHE A 181 1.24 8.42 -12.84
C PHE A 181 1.31 8.56 -11.32
N ILE A 182 0.89 7.52 -10.62
CA ILE A 182 1.17 7.35 -9.18
C ILE A 182 2.16 6.20 -9.04
N CYS A 183 3.30 6.49 -8.43
CA CYS A 183 4.41 5.56 -8.29
C CYS A 183 4.80 5.44 -6.81
N ASP A 184 4.31 4.38 -6.16
CA ASP A 184 4.62 4.03 -4.76
C ASP A 184 5.34 2.67 -4.70
N PRO A 185 6.58 2.59 -5.20
CA PRO A 185 7.25 1.32 -5.37
C PRO A 185 7.63 0.70 -4.02
N PRO A 186 7.83 -0.64 -3.97
CA PRO A 186 8.40 -1.28 -2.80
C PRO A 186 9.77 -0.69 -2.44
N TYR A 187 10.11 -0.72 -1.16
CA TYR A 187 11.46 -0.32 -0.73
C TYR A 187 12.49 -1.38 -1.13
N PHE A 188 13.74 -0.97 -1.32
CA PHE A 188 14.86 -1.88 -1.57
C PHE A 188 14.92 -3.03 -0.56
N HIS A 189 15.16 -4.25 -1.04
CA HIS A 189 15.12 -5.50 -0.26
C HIS A 189 13.73 -5.89 0.29
N THR A 190 12.66 -5.33 -0.25
CA THR A 190 11.31 -5.82 0.05
C THR A 190 11.08 -7.11 -0.72
N TYR A 191 10.95 -8.22 0.00
CA TYR A 191 10.56 -9.51 -0.56
C TYR A 191 9.04 -9.61 -0.70
N SER A 192 8.56 -10.00 -1.89
CA SER A 192 7.16 -10.31 -2.16
C SER A 192 6.93 -11.81 -2.08
N ILE A 193 6.18 -12.25 -1.08
CA ILE A 193 5.90 -13.68 -0.88
C ILE A 193 4.91 -14.20 -1.92
N GLN A 194 4.00 -13.34 -2.37
CA GLN A 194 3.03 -13.68 -3.39
C GLN A 194 3.68 -14.04 -4.73
N TYR A 195 4.77 -13.34 -5.07
CA TYR A 195 5.46 -13.50 -6.35
C TYR A 195 6.78 -14.28 -6.24
N GLY A 196 7.25 -14.50 -5.01
CA GLY A 196 8.48 -15.24 -4.75
C GLY A 196 9.74 -14.47 -5.13
N ASP A 197 9.65 -13.16 -5.35
CA ASP A 197 10.72 -12.29 -5.83
C ASP A 197 11.09 -11.19 -4.83
N GLU A 198 12.25 -10.60 -5.05
CA GLU A 198 12.79 -9.53 -4.23
C GLU A 198 12.89 -8.24 -5.04
N TRP A 199 12.42 -7.14 -4.47
CA TRP A 199 12.59 -5.82 -5.06
C TRP A 199 14.05 -5.36 -4.98
N THR A 200 14.71 -5.32 -6.13
CA THR A 200 16.14 -5.03 -6.24
C THR A 200 16.41 -3.52 -6.39
N LEU A 201 17.69 -3.15 -6.27
CA LEU A 201 18.12 -1.79 -6.58
C LEU A 201 17.86 -1.45 -8.06
N LYS A 202 17.99 -2.44 -8.96
CA LYS A 202 17.69 -2.27 -10.38
C LYS A 202 16.24 -1.87 -10.58
N ASP A 203 15.31 -2.59 -9.95
CA ASP A 203 13.88 -2.27 -10.01
C ASP A 203 13.58 -0.87 -9.50
N THR A 204 14.23 -0.47 -8.40
CA THR A 204 14.11 0.87 -7.83
C THR A 204 14.58 1.95 -8.82
N VAL A 205 15.75 1.76 -9.44
CA VAL A 205 16.28 2.75 -10.40
C VAL A 205 15.40 2.86 -11.64
N GLU A 206 14.85 1.75 -12.14
CA GLU A 206 13.94 1.76 -13.30
C GLU A 206 12.67 2.56 -13.02
N THR A 207 12.14 2.57 -11.79
CA THR A 207 10.93 3.37 -11.48
C THR A 207 11.14 4.88 -11.58
N PHE A 208 12.39 5.37 -11.61
CA PHE A 208 12.64 6.79 -11.84
C PHE A 208 12.27 7.25 -13.25
N ASP A 209 12.13 6.33 -14.21
CA ASP A 209 11.63 6.66 -15.54
C ASP A 209 10.22 7.26 -15.50
N VAL A 210 9.43 6.95 -14.46
CA VAL A 210 8.09 7.51 -14.25
C VAL A 210 8.14 9.03 -14.01
N MET A 211 9.19 9.53 -13.36
CA MET A 211 9.34 10.95 -13.04
C MET A 211 9.59 11.85 -14.27
N TYR A 212 9.86 11.26 -15.45
CA TYR A 212 9.89 12.00 -16.72
C TYR A 212 8.49 12.41 -17.22
N TYR A 213 7.42 11.92 -16.59
CA TYR A 213 6.03 12.21 -16.91
C TYR A 213 5.36 12.97 -15.75
N PRO A 214 4.18 13.58 -15.96
CA PRO A 214 3.38 14.06 -14.85
C PRO A 214 3.13 12.93 -13.85
N SER A 215 3.62 13.08 -12.63
CA SER A 215 3.57 11.99 -11.66
C SER A 215 3.65 12.43 -10.20
N ILE A 216 3.23 11.53 -9.33
CA ILE A 216 3.58 11.53 -7.91
C ILE A 216 4.45 10.29 -7.67
N TYR A 217 5.66 10.51 -7.14
CA TYR A 217 6.59 9.47 -6.76
C TYR A 217 6.81 9.47 -5.25
N PHE A 218 6.54 8.33 -4.59
CA PHE A 218 6.74 8.15 -3.17
C PHE A 218 8.11 7.57 -2.87
N SER A 219 8.72 8.08 -1.80
CA SER A 219 10.00 7.62 -1.31
C SER A 219 10.15 7.91 0.19
N SER A 220 11.36 7.70 0.71
CA SER A 220 11.74 8.03 2.08
C SER A 220 12.96 8.96 2.08
N ASP A 221 13.22 9.58 3.22
CA ASP A 221 14.45 10.34 3.45
C ASP A 221 15.70 9.46 3.65
N LYS A 222 15.55 8.13 3.50
CA LYS A 222 16.61 7.13 3.73
C LYS A 222 16.95 6.30 2.49
N SER A 223 16.27 6.54 1.37
CA SER A 223 16.41 5.75 0.13
C SER A 223 17.40 6.33 -0.87
N TYR A 224 18.18 7.36 -0.48
CA TYR A 224 19.13 8.06 -1.35
C TYR A 224 18.52 8.57 -2.67
N THR A 225 17.19 8.75 -2.69
CA THR A 225 16.45 9.11 -3.91
C THR A 225 16.86 10.49 -4.40
N GLU A 226 17.17 11.40 -3.50
CA GLU A 226 17.58 12.76 -3.84
C GLU A 226 18.95 12.79 -4.53
N GLU A 227 19.93 12.05 -4.01
CA GLU A 227 21.24 11.90 -4.62
C GLU A 227 21.15 11.23 -6.00
N LEU A 228 20.27 10.24 -6.15
CA LEU A 228 20.06 9.58 -7.43
C LEU A 228 19.40 10.52 -8.46
N ILE A 229 18.37 11.28 -8.05
CA ILE A 229 17.77 12.32 -8.90
C ILE A 229 18.84 13.34 -9.32
N GLU A 230 19.67 13.82 -8.40
CA GLU A 230 20.73 14.79 -8.69
C GLU A 230 21.74 14.24 -9.70
N ILE A 231 22.18 12.99 -9.53
CA ILE A 231 23.12 12.32 -10.45
C ILE A 231 22.49 12.19 -11.84
N LEU A 232 21.23 11.76 -11.92
CA LEU A 232 20.53 11.56 -13.19
C LEU A 232 20.31 12.89 -13.91
N SER A 233 19.88 13.93 -13.19
CA SER A 233 19.71 15.28 -13.75
C SER A 233 21.03 15.86 -14.26
N LYS A 234 22.14 15.68 -13.53
CA LYS A 234 23.48 16.12 -13.98
C LYS A 234 23.95 15.38 -15.23
N ARG A 235 23.64 14.08 -15.34
CA ARG A 235 24.12 13.23 -16.43
C ARG A 235 23.30 13.38 -17.71
N TYR A 236 21.99 13.58 -17.59
CA TYR A 236 21.04 13.53 -18.71
C TYR A 236 20.32 14.86 -18.97
N GLY A 237 20.63 15.91 -18.21
CA GLY A 237 19.97 17.21 -18.24
C GLY A 237 18.68 17.24 -17.41
N GLU A 238 18.26 18.43 -16.96
CA GLU A 238 16.96 18.62 -16.33
C GLU A 238 15.86 18.41 -17.38
N LYS A 239 15.11 17.31 -17.25
CA LYS A 239 13.99 17.00 -18.16
C LYS A 239 12.62 17.21 -17.53
N PHE A 240 12.55 17.46 -16.23
CA PHE A 240 11.32 17.59 -15.47
C PHE A 240 11.54 18.49 -14.25
N SER A 241 10.51 19.25 -13.88
CA SER A 241 10.52 20.04 -12.64
C SER A 241 9.98 19.18 -11.52
N VAL A 242 10.73 19.10 -10.42
CA VAL A 242 10.37 18.29 -9.25
C VAL A 242 10.04 19.20 -8.09
N THR A 243 8.82 19.09 -7.56
CA THR A 243 8.47 19.66 -6.25
C THR A 243 8.57 18.58 -5.20
N LYS A 244 9.38 18.82 -4.16
CA LYS A 244 9.60 17.89 -3.04
C LYS A 244 8.75 18.28 -1.84
N HIS A 245 7.98 17.33 -1.33
CA HIS A 245 7.23 17.43 -0.08
C HIS A 245 7.81 16.44 0.94
N VAL A 246 8.16 16.94 2.13
CA VAL A 246 8.67 16.10 3.23
C VAL A 246 7.61 16.04 4.32
N ILE A 247 7.11 14.84 4.60
CA ILE A 247 6.04 14.61 5.57
C ILE A 247 6.63 13.85 6.75
N GLY A 248 6.67 14.52 7.91
CA GLY A 248 7.16 13.90 9.13
C GLY A 248 6.20 12.83 9.65
N ARG A 249 6.66 11.58 9.75
CA ARG A 249 5.89 10.55 10.48
C ARG A 249 6.16 10.67 11.99
N GLY A 250 5.16 10.31 12.78
CA GLY A 250 5.30 10.21 14.23
C GLY A 250 6.40 9.22 14.65
N LEU A 251 7.02 9.48 15.79
CA LEU A 251 8.00 8.58 16.38
C LEU A 251 7.37 7.23 16.72
N ILE A 252 8.04 6.13 16.39
CA ILE A 252 7.63 4.79 16.82
C ILE A 252 7.90 4.64 18.33
N ASN A 253 8.98 5.25 18.81
CA ASN A 253 9.38 5.39 20.21
C ASN A 253 10.23 6.68 20.36
N PRO A 254 10.24 7.36 21.52
CA PRO A 254 11.13 8.49 21.80
C PRO A 254 12.60 8.31 21.37
N ASN A 255 13.10 7.08 21.35
CA ASN A 255 14.49 6.74 20.99
C ASN A 255 14.71 6.43 19.50
N THR A 256 13.67 6.48 18.68
CA THR A 256 13.79 6.25 17.22
C THR A 256 14.00 7.56 16.48
N GLN A 257 14.83 7.56 15.43
CA GLN A 257 14.84 8.70 14.50
C GLN A 257 13.48 8.77 13.77
N LYS A 258 13.02 10.00 13.49
CA LYS A 258 11.85 10.20 12.62
C LYS A 258 12.11 9.53 11.27
N ASN A 259 11.13 8.80 10.77
CA ASN A 259 11.11 8.36 9.38
C ASN A 259 10.25 9.38 8.64
N ASN A 260 10.81 10.08 7.65
CA ASN A 260 10.00 10.98 6.85
C ASN A 260 9.53 10.26 5.58
N GLU A 261 8.28 10.50 5.21
CA GLU A 261 7.85 10.24 3.85
C GLU A 261 8.35 11.39 2.96
N VAL A 262 8.85 11.07 1.78
CA VAL A 262 9.18 12.07 0.78
C VAL A 262 8.30 11.82 -0.44
N ILE A 263 7.60 12.85 -0.89
CA ILE A 263 6.78 12.81 -2.10
C ILE A 263 7.38 13.78 -3.09
N TYR A 264 7.68 13.27 -4.28
CA TYR A 264 8.14 14.07 -5.41
C TYR A 264 6.98 14.20 -6.39
N VAL A 265 6.59 15.44 -6.68
CA VAL A 265 5.57 15.75 -7.68
C VAL A 265 6.28 16.29 -8.90
N THR A 266 6.05 15.64 -10.04
CA THR A 266 6.60 16.06 -11.32
C THR A 266 5.49 16.52 -12.23
N PHE A 267 5.73 17.64 -12.90
CA PHE A 267 4.97 18.06 -14.07
C PHE A 267 5.94 18.10 -15.24
N SER A 268 5.45 17.78 -16.44
CA SER A 268 6.25 17.96 -17.65
C SER A 268 6.68 19.43 -17.73
N ILE A 269 7.97 19.68 -17.92
CA ILE A 269 8.41 21.02 -18.33
C ILE A 269 7.88 21.17 -19.74
N ASN A 270 6.90 22.06 -19.93
CA ASN A 270 6.31 22.37 -21.23
C ASN A 270 7.38 22.31 -22.33
N GLY A 271 7.34 21.25 -23.12
CA GLY A 271 8.04 21.18 -24.38
C GLY A 271 7.11 21.67 -25.47
N GLU A 272 6.92 22.98 -25.55
CA GLU A 272 6.57 23.71 -26.78
C GLU A 272 6.78 25.21 -26.53
N GLU A 273 7.75 25.78 -27.25
CA GLU A 273 7.87 27.22 -27.57
C GLU A 273 6.69 27.69 -28.42
#